data_AF-A0A7Y5R6N4-F1
#
_entry.id   AF-A0A7Y5R6N4-F1
#
_cell.length_a   1.000
_cell.length_b   1.000
_cell.length_c   1.000
_cell.angle_alpha   90.00
_cell.angle_beta   90.00
_cell.angle_gamma   90.00
#
_symmetry.space_group_name_H-M   'P 1'
#
loop_
_entity.id
_entity.type
_entity.pdbx_description
1 polymer ?
#
loop_
_entity_poly.entity_id
_entity_poly.type
_entity_poly.pdbx_seq_one_letter_code
_entity_poly.pdbx_strand_id
1 'polypeptide(L)'
;MAGRKITLLLDRYGYIASQSGHNFGIFPKFNVYDEAVMEGLTNITALKIEFSLVAKQVSNGLVVSSCAQIITGSGTTREAAMTNALSNIPTQGKQYEQFFTALGQKINAYYTQNCESIRSEANALAKRREFAAALNTLGQIPREAGDCFDQVQQQMAGLFAEFQKDRCQRMVQAATAEIAAMRYQSALDILALVDPNSTCRNESLKLIREIGPKVNEQHRERWAFMQKAYSDQIALEKLRIEAYREIAKAYYGKSDTLIYTLIVK
;
A
#
# COMPACT_ATOMS: atom_id res chain seq x y z
N MET A 1 -3.10 -8.51 24.85
CA MET A 1 -2.30 -7.58 25.70
C MET A 1 -0.91 -7.32 25.11
N ALA A 2 -0.11 -8.37 24.82
CA ALA A 2 1.19 -8.24 24.15
C ALA A 2 1.12 -7.49 22.80
N GLY A 3 0.14 -7.83 21.96
CA GLY A 3 -0.08 -7.16 20.68
C GLY A 3 -0.19 -5.64 20.79
N ARG A 4 -0.98 -5.12 21.76
CA ARG A 4 -1.11 -3.68 22.01
C ARG A 4 0.22 -3.04 22.41
N LYS A 5 1.01 -3.69 23.28
CA LYS A 5 2.33 -3.17 23.70
C LYS A 5 3.33 -3.13 22.54
N ILE A 6 3.32 -4.16 21.69
CA ILE A 6 4.15 -4.21 20.48
C ILE A 6 3.70 -3.13 19.49
N THR A 7 2.40 -2.97 19.25
CA THR A 7 1.88 -1.89 18.40
C THR A 7 2.32 -0.52 18.92
N LEU A 8 2.16 -0.25 20.23
CA LEU A 8 2.62 1.01 20.83
C LEU A 8 4.14 1.23 20.70
N LEU A 9 4.93 0.17 20.81
CA LEU A 9 6.37 0.22 20.57
C LEU A 9 6.66 0.56 19.10
N LEU A 10 6.04 -0.13 18.15
CA LEU A 10 6.22 0.12 16.72
C LEU A 10 5.81 1.56 16.34
N ASP A 11 4.62 1.98 16.76
CA ASP A 11 4.05 3.30 16.46
C ASP A 11 4.98 4.43 16.92
N ARG A 12 5.55 4.28 18.12
CA ARG A 12 6.50 5.24 18.70
C ARG A 12 7.72 5.46 17.82
N TYR A 13 8.24 4.40 17.22
CA TYR A 13 9.40 4.46 16.34
C TYR A 13 9.03 4.63 14.87
N GLY A 14 7.76 4.89 14.58
CA GLY A 14 7.28 5.23 13.25
C GLY A 14 6.83 4.05 12.40
N TYR A 15 6.84 2.82 12.93
CA TYR A 15 6.46 1.60 12.20
C TYR A 15 5.00 1.25 12.47
N ILE A 16 4.31 0.70 11.46
CA ILE A 16 2.90 0.31 11.57
C ILE A 16 2.80 -1.21 11.54
N ALA A 17 1.97 -1.76 12.43
CA ALA A 17 1.59 -3.16 12.35
C ALA A 17 0.62 -3.35 11.17
N SER A 18 1.09 -3.97 10.08
CA SER A 18 0.27 -4.31 8.93
C SER A 18 0.46 -5.78 8.53
N GLN A 19 -0.59 -6.37 7.97
CA GLN A 19 -0.57 -7.69 7.35
C GLN A 19 -0.17 -7.62 5.85
N SER A 20 0.15 -6.42 5.33
CA SER A 20 0.41 -6.20 3.90
C SER A 20 1.81 -6.63 3.45
N GLY A 21 1.90 -7.04 2.19
CA GLY A 21 3.05 -7.66 1.51
C GLY A 21 4.25 -6.74 1.26
N HIS A 22 4.82 -6.18 2.34
CA HIS A 22 6.10 -5.51 2.30
C HIS A 22 7.25 -6.53 2.27
N ASN A 23 8.31 -6.23 1.53
CA ASN A 23 9.50 -7.08 1.49
C ASN A 23 10.24 -7.14 2.84
N PHE A 24 9.98 -6.24 3.80
CA PHE A 24 10.57 -6.28 5.15
C PHE A 24 9.49 -6.34 6.23
N GLY A 25 9.72 -7.15 7.25
CA GLY A 25 8.83 -7.30 8.41
C GLY A 25 9.59 -7.45 9.71
N ILE A 26 8.97 -7.00 10.81
CA ILE A 26 9.50 -7.16 12.17
C ILE A 26 8.71 -8.24 12.89
N PHE A 27 9.41 -9.28 13.35
CA PHE A 27 8.82 -10.46 13.96
C PHE A 27 9.18 -10.49 15.45
N PRO A 28 8.22 -10.27 16.36
CA PRO A 28 8.43 -10.47 17.79
C PRO A 28 8.60 -11.96 18.09
N LYS A 29 9.56 -12.29 18.95
CA LYS A 29 9.76 -13.64 19.49
C LYS A 29 9.83 -13.58 21.01
N PHE A 30 9.29 -14.61 21.64
CA PHE A 30 9.29 -14.80 23.08
C PHE A 30 9.90 -16.15 23.39
N ASN A 31 10.98 -16.17 24.16
CA ASN A 31 11.63 -17.39 24.59
C ASN A 31 11.68 -17.40 26.12
N VAL A 32 11.05 -18.39 26.77
CA VAL A 32 11.14 -18.52 28.23
C VAL A 32 12.57 -18.96 28.55
N TYR A 33 13.31 -18.06 29.18
CA TYR A 33 14.73 -18.25 29.50
C TYR A 33 14.92 -18.91 30.87
N ASP A 34 14.04 -18.59 31.83
CA ASP A 34 14.13 -19.07 33.20
C ASP A 34 12.72 -19.14 33.82
N GLU A 35 12.49 -20.15 34.66
CA GLU A 35 11.23 -20.38 35.35
C GLU A 35 11.52 -20.88 36.77
N ALA A 36 11.04 -20.13 37.76
CA ALA A 36 11.22 -20.45 39.17
C ALA A 36 9.86 -20.54 39.86
N VAL A 37 9.69 -21.56 40.71
CA VAL A 37 8.49 -21.73 41.54
C VAL A 37 8.89 -21.55 42.99
N MET A 38 8.29 -20.58 43.65
CA MET A 38 8.43 -20.37 45.10
C MET A 38 7.23 -21.00 45.80
N GLU A 39 7.50 -22.00 46.62
CA GLU A 39 6.49 -22.74 47.39
C GLU A 39 6.19 -22.02 48.72
N GLY A 40 4.90 -21.93 49.08
CA GLY A 40 4.41 -21.23 50.26
C GLY A 40 2.92 -21.48 50.49
N LEU A 41 2.23 -20.60 51.24
CA LEU A 41 0.76 -20.67 51.40
C LEU A 41 0.01 -20.62 50.06
N THR A 42 0.57 -19.86 49.10
CA THR A 42 0.17 -19.85 47.70
C THR A 42 1.44 -19.93 46.86
N ASN A 43 1.51 -20.87 45.93
CA ASN A 43 2.66 -21.00 45.03
C ASN A 43 2.74 -19.77 44.10
N ILE A 44 3.95 -19.26 43.91
CA ILE A 44 4.24 -18.17 42.95
C ILE A 44 5.19 -18.70 41.89
N THR A 45 4.79 -18.59 40.62
CA THR A 45 5.64 -18.82 39.46
C THR A 45 6.23 -17.48 39.00
N ALA A 46 7.55 -17.42 38.85
CA ALA A 46 8.28 -16.30 38.27
C ALA A 46 8.91 -16.73 36.94
N LEU A 47 8.72 -15.93 35.89
CA LEU A 47 9.26 -16.16 34.56
C LEU A 47 10.23 -15.05 34.17
N LYS A 48 11.34 -15.44 33.54
CA LYS A 48 12.16 -14.55 32.73
C LYS A 48 12.00 -14.96 31.28
N ILE A 49 11.63 -14.01 30.43
CA ILE A 49 11.37 -14.24 29.01
C ILE A 49 12.32 -13.34 28.23
N GLU A 50 13.10 -13.93 27.34
CA GLU A 50 13.79 -13.16 26.30
C GLU A 50 12.76 -12.74 25.26
N PHE A 51 12.47 -11.44 25.24
CA PHE A 51 11.69 -10.80 24.19
C PHE A 51 12.64 -10.23 23.15
N SER A 52 12.52 -10.68 21.91
CA SER A 52 13.31 -10.17 20.78
C SER A 52 12.43 -9.65 19.65
N LEU A 53 12.92 -8.61 18.99
CA LEU A 53 12.42 -8.16 17.70
C LEU A 53 13.42 -8.58 16.63
N VAL A 54 12.96 -9.31 15.63
CA VAL A 54 13.80 -9.74 14.50
C VAL A 54 13.23 -9.15 13.22
N ALA A 55 13.95 -8.20 12.63
CA ALA A 55 13.61 -7.66 11.33
C ALA A 55 14.20 -8.54 10.22
N LYS A 56 13.36 -8.96 9.28
CA LYS A 56 13.75 -9.83 8.18
C LYS A 56 13.22 -9.35 6.85
N GLN A 57 13.93 -9.71 5.79
CA GLN A 57 13.38 -9.70 4.45
C GLN A 57 12.44 -10.91 4.29
N VAL A 58 11.20 -10.67 3.87
CA VAL A 58 10.13 -11.68 3.80
C VAL A 58 10.38 -12.66 2.65
N SER A 59 10.93 -12.19 1.53
CA SER A 59 11.13 -12.99 0.32
C SER A 59 12.16 -14.12 0.47
N ASN A 60 13.22 -13.92 1.25
CA ASN A 60 14.31 -14.88 1.41
C ASN A 60 14.65 -15.21 2.88
N GLY A 61 13.97 -14.60 3.84
CA GLY A 61 14.19 -14.82 5.27
C GLY A 61 15.45 -14.18 5.85
N LEU A 62 16.19 -13.36 5.07
CA LEU A 62 17.44 -12.72 5.51
C LEU A 62 17.17 -11.83 6.73
N VAL A 63 17.90 -12.05 7.82
CA VAL A 63 17.82 -11.20 9.01
C VAL A 63 18.59 -9.90 8.76
N VAL A 64 17.88 -8.79 8.81
CA VAL A 64 18.43 -7.46 8.57
C VAL A 64 18.92 -6.83 9.87
N SER A 65 18.14 -6.97 10.93
CA SER A 65 18.46 -6.43 12.25
C SER A 65 17.73 -7.22 13.33
N SER A 66 18.25 -7.19 14.55
CA SER A 66 17.56 -7.78 15.71
C SER A 66 17.95 -7.07 16.99
N CYS A 67 17.04 -7.07 17.97
CA CYS A 67 17.35 -6.73 19.35
C CYS A 67 16.63 -7.70 20.29
N ALA A 68 17.15 -7.83 21.51
CA ALA A 68 16.59 -8.71 22.53
C ALA A 68 16.72 -8.05 23.91
N GLN A 69 15.81 -8.38 24.80
CA GLN A 69 15.86 -8.00 26.20
C GLN A 69 15.15 -9.04 27.06
N ILE A 70 15.44 -9.01 28.35
CA ILE A 70 14.73 -9.84 29.32
C ILE A 70 13.54 -9.06 29.88
N ILE A 71 12.34 -9.62 29.74
CA ILE A 71 11.14 -9.20 30.45
C ILE A 71 10.84 -10.23 31.53
N THR A 72 10.28 -9.76 32.65
CA THR A 72 9.97 -10.62 33.79
C THR A 72 8.51 -10.47 34.19
N GLY A 73 7.95 -11.55 34.73
CA GLY A 73 6.62 -11.52 35.30
C GLY A 73 6.41 -12.64 36.30
N SER A 74 5.47 -12.41 37.21
CA SER A 74 5.14 -13.34 38.28
C SER A 74 3.64 -13.49 38.42
N GLY A 75 3.19 -14.67 38.86
CA GLY A 75 1.79 -14.96 39.08
C GLY A 75 1.57 -16.26 39.85
N THR A 76 0.35 -16.49 40.32
CA THR A 76 -0.04 -17.74 41.01
C THR A 76 -0.09 -18.95 40.06
N THR A 77 -0.09 -18.70 38.75
CA THR A 77 0.06 -19.71 37.70
C THR A 77 1.09 -19.23 36.68
N ARG A 78 1.64 -20.17 35.90
CA ARG A 78 2.52 -19.87 34.77
C ARG A 78 1.87 -18.93 33.75
N GLU A 79 0.58 -19.09 33.47
CA GLU A 79 -0.17 -18.24 32.55
C GLU A 79 -0.34 -16.81 33.09
N ALA A 80 -0.58 -16.66 34.40
CA ALA A 80 -0.62 -15.36 35.05
C ALA A 80 0.76 -14.67 35.01
N ALA A 81 1.84 -15.41 35.28
CA ALA A 81 3.21 -14.92 35.18
C ALA A 81 3.57 -14.49 33.75
N MET A 82 3.17 -15.28 32.74
CA MET A 82 3.34 -14.97 31.32
C MET A 82 2.58 -13.70 30.92
N THR A 83 1.29 -13.61 31.29
CA THR A 83 0.47 -12.42 31.01
C THR A 83 1.06 -11.16 31.65
N ASN A 84 1.53 -11.28 32.90
CA ASN A 84 2.22 -10.20 33.60
C ASN A 84 3.51 -9.78 32.88
N ALA A 85 4.36 -10.73 32.50
CA ALA A 85 5.61 -10.47 31.78
C ALA A 85 5.35 -9.74 30.45
N LEU A 86 4.37 -10.21 29.67
CA LEU A 86 3.99 -9.59 28.39
C LEU A 86 3.40 -8.19 28.55
N SER A 87 2.74 -7.90 29.68
CA SER A 87 2.27 -6.55 30.01
C SER A 87 3.41 -5.58 30.33
N ASN A 88 4.55 -6.13 30.79
CA ASN A 88 5.75 -5.40 31.18
C ASN A 88 6.73 -5.16 30.03
N ILE A 89 6.40 -5.52 28.78
CA ILE A 89 7.24 -5.21 27.61
C ILE A 89 7.52 -3.70 27.56
N PRO A 90 8.80 -3.28 27.65
CA PRO A 90 9.17 -1.88 27.53
C PRO A 90 8.83 -1.36 26.13
N THR A 91 8.23 -0.18 26.06
CA THR A 91 7.89 0.48 24.79
C THR A 91 8.90 1.56 24.38
N GLN A 92 10.00 1.69 25.13
CA GLN A 92 11.06 2.67 24.91
C GLN A 92 12.38 2.17 25.51
N GLY A 93 13.50 2.72 25.04
CA GLY A 93 14.83 2.41 25.58
C GLY A 93 15.91 2.46 24.49
N LYS A 94 17.16 2.69 24.92
CA LYS A 94 18.31 2.87 24.03
C LYS A 94 18.51 1.72 23.04
N GLN A 95 18.26 0.49 23.46
CA GLN A 95 18.36 -0.69 22.59
C GLN A 95 17.37 -0.65 21.42
N TYR A 96 16.17 -0.10 21.63
CA TYR A 96 15.16 0.03 20.59
C TYR A 96 15.46 1.18 19.66
N GLU A 97 15.91 2.32 20.20
CA GLU A 97 16.40 3.44 19.39
C GLU A 97 17.49 2.97 18.44
N GLN A 98 18.52 2.30 18.96
CA GLN A 98 19.59 1.73 18.15
C GLN A 98 19.08 0.73 17.10
N PHE A 99 18.18 -0.17 17.50
CA PHE A 99 17.58 -1.16 16.61
C PHE A 99 16.81 -0.51 15.45
N PHE A 100 15.92 0.44 15.73
CA PHE A 100 15.07 1.07 14.72
C PHE A 100 15.85 2.04 13.84
N THR A 101 16.85 2.75 14.38
CA THR A 101 17.77 3.57 13.58
C THR A 101 18.60 2.70 12.63
N ALA A 102 19.22 1.64 13.13
CA ALA A 102 20.01 0.73 12.30
C ALA A 102 19.15 -0.01 11.27
N LEU A 103 17.93 -0.37 11.63
CA LEU A 103 16.97 -1.00 10.71
C LEU A 103 16.61 -0.05 9.57
N GLY A 104 16.24 1.20 9.88
CA GLY A 104 15.93 2.22 8.87
C GLY A 104 17.10 2.44 7.91
N GLN A 105 18.32 2.59 8.43
CA GLN A 105 19.54 2.74 7.62
C GLN A 105 19.76 1.55 6.67
N LYS A 106 19.60 0.31 7.15
CA LYS A 106 19.79 -0.89 6.33
C LYS A 106 18.71 -1.07 5.27
N ILE A 107 17.44 -0.83 5.61
CA ILE A 107 16.34 -0.86 4.63
C ILE A 107 16.56 0.21 3.58
N ASN A 108 16.96 1.41 3.99
CA ASN A 108 17.22 2.49 3.06
C ASN A 108 18.35 2.15 2.09
N ALA A 109 19.49 1.69 2.64
CA ALA A 109 20.63 1.25 1.86
C ALA A 109 20.26 0.13 0.86
N TYR A 110 19.43 -0.83 1.27
CA TYR A 110 18.93 -1.87 0.36
C TYR A 110 18.21 -1.26 -0.85
N TYR A 111 17.25 -0.36 -0.64
CA TYR A 111 16.50 0.23 -1.75
C TYR A 111 17.35 1.14 -2.63
N THR A 112 18.23 1.95 -2.05
CA THR A 112 19.16 2.78 -2.83
C THR A 112 20.09 1.91 -3.69
N GLN A 113 20.67 0.84 -3.13
CA GLN A 113 21.60 -0.04 -3.85
C GLN A 113 20.91 -0.91 -4.92
N ASN A 114 19.65 -1.29 -4.71
CA ASN A 114 18.91 -2.17 -5.61
C ASN A 114 17.91 -1.43 -6.50
N CYS A 115 17.95 -0.09 -6.52
CA CYS A 115 16.95 0.74 -7.19
C CYS A 115 16.75 0.35 -8.66
N GLU A 116 17.84 0.25 -9.41
CA GLU A 116 17.79 -0.11 -10.84
C GLU A 116 17.22 -1.51 -11.08
N SER A 117 17.57 -2.47 -10.22
CA SER A 117 17.06 -3.84 -10.30
C SER A 117 15.54 -3.87 -10.07
N ILE A 118 15.05 -3.18 -9.03
CA ILE A 118 13.62 -3.10 -8.71
C ILE A 118 12.86 -2.41 -9.86
N ARG A 119 13.41 -1.33 -10.41
CA ARG A 119 12.83 -0.61 -11.56
C ARG A 119 12.78 -1.47 -12.82
N SER A 120 13.82 -2.26 -13.07
CA SER A 120 13.91 -3.18 -14.20
C SER A 120 12.89 -4.31 -14.07
N GLU A 121 12.75 -4.89 -12.88
CA GLU A 121 11.74 -5.91 -12.57
C GLU A 121 10.31 -5.39 -12.83
N ALA A 122 10.00 -4.19 -12.32
CA ALA A 122 8.70 -3.56 -12.55
C ALA A 122 8.43 -3.33 -14.05
N ASN A 123 9.44 -2.92 -14.83
CA ASN A 123 9.32 -2.78 -16.28
C ASN A 123 9.07 -4.14 -16.97
N ALA A 124 9.74 -5.21 -16.52
CA ALA A 124 9.52 -6.56 -17.05
C ALA A 124 8.11 -7.09 -16.74
N LEU A 125 7.55 -6.78 -15.56
CA LEU A 125 6.16 -7.07 -15.21
C LEU A 125 5.18 -6.27 -16.10
N ALA A 126 5.42 -4.98 -16.29
CA ALA A 126 4.60 -4.13 -17.15
C ALA A 126 4.59 -4.59 -18.62
N LYS A 127 5.73 -5.02 -19.16
CA LYS A 127 5.82 -5.61 -20.53
C LYS A 127 4.96 -6.86 -20.69
N ARG A 128 4.73 -7.61 -19.60
CA ARG A 128 3.80 -8.74 -19.54
C ARG A 128 2.35 -8.35 -19.23
N ARG A 129 2.07 -7.05 -19.14
CA ARG A 129 0.80 -6.44 -18.75
C ARG A 129 0.38 -6.76 -17.30
N GLU A 130 1.34 -7.15 -16.46
CA GLU A 130 1.15 -7.40 -15.02
C GLU A 130 1.29 -6.08 -14.23
N PHE A 131 0.49 -5.07 -14.57
CA PHE A 131 0.65 -3.71 -14.05
C PHE A 131 0.47 -3.59 -12.53
N ALA A 132 -0.47 -4.34 -11.94
CA ALA A 132 -0.67 -4.33 -10.49
C ALA A 132 0.57 -4.83 -9.74
N ALA A 133 1.21 -5.89 -10.25
CA ALA A 133 2.46 -6.40 -9.70
C ALA A 133 3.60 -5.38 -9.88
N ALA A 134 3.72 -4.78 -11.07
CA ALA A 134 4.73 -3.75 -11.34
C ALA A 134 4.61 -2.54 -10.38
N LEU A 135 3.39 -2.04 -10.17
CA LEU A 135 3.12 -0.94 -9.25
C LEU A 135 3.39 -1.34 -7.80
N ASN A 136 3.06 -2.57 -7.40
CA ASN A 136 3.39 -3.09 -6.07
C ASN A 136 4.91 -3.22 -5.85
N THR A 137 5.67 -3.63 -6.87
CA THR A 137 7.14 -3.70 -6.81
C THR A 137 7.74 -2.31 -6.56
N LEU A 138 7.28 -1.29 -7.29
CA LEU A 138 7.77 0.09 -7.12
C LEU A 138 7.29 0.75 -5.82
N GLY A 139 6.04 0.47 -5.40
CA GLY A 139 5.42 1.07 -4.21
C GLY A 139 6.01 0.61 -2.88
N GLN A 140 6.95 -0.34 -2.90
CA GLN A 140 7.67 -0.79 -1.70
C GLN A 140 8.85 0.11 -1.33
N ILE A 141 9.29 0.99 -2.23
CA ILE A 141 10.43 1.88 -1.99
C ILE A 141 9.98 3.03 -1.09
N PRO A 142 10.61 3.21 0.09
CA PRO A 142 10.27 4.27 1.03
C PRO A 142 10.80 5.62 0.55
N ARG A 143 10.19 6.71 1.03
CA ARG A 143 10.60 8.08 0.67
C ARG A 143 12.04 8.39 1.06
N GLU A 144 12.50 7.80 2.15
CA GLU A 144 13.85 7.94 2.69
C GLU A 144 14.94 7.45 1.72
N ALA A 145 14.56 6.66 0.70
CA ALA A 145 15.45 6.21 -0.37
C ALA A 145 15.86 7.32 -1.35
N GLY A 146 15.40 8.55 -1.11
CA GLY A 146 15.87 9.76 -1.80
C GLY A 146 15.63 9.68 -3.31
N ASP A 147 16.68 9.88 -4.10
CA ASP A 147 16.62 9.87 -5.56
C ASP A 147 15.94 8.61 -6.14
N CYS A 148 16.10 7.45 -5.49
CA CYS A 148 15.43 6.24 -5.93
C CYS A 148 13.91 6.36 -5.84
N PHE A 149 13.41 6.96 -4.74
CA PHE A 149 11.98 7.22 -4.56
C PHE A 149 11.44 8.11 -5.69
N ASP A 150 12.10 9.22 -5.98
CA ASP A 150 11.66 10.15 -7.02
C ASP A 150 11.63 9.50 -8.41
N GLN A 151 12.66 8.69 -8.73
CA GLN A 151 12.71 7.92 -9.97
C GLN A 151 11.56 6.92 -10.08
N VAL A 152 11.23 6.21 -9.00
CA VAL A 152 10.13 5.24 -9.05
C VAL A 152 8.77 5.90 -9.07
N GLN A 153 8.58 7.07 -8.44
CA GLN A 153 7.32 7.81 -8.55
C GLN A 153 7.04 8.23 -10.00
N GLN A 154 8.06 8.72 -10.71
CA GLN A 154 7.94 9.04 -12.15
C GLN A 154 7.61 7.79 -12.98
N GLN A 155 8.28 6.67 -12.70
CA GLN A 155 8.00 5.40 -13.38
C GLN A 155 6.59 4.87 -13.08
N MET A 156 6.12 4.95 -11.84
CA MET A 156 4.77 4.55 -11.43
C MET A 156 3.71 5.37 -12.17
N ALA A 157 3.90 6.69 -12.31
CA ALA A 157 2.98 7.54 -13.07
C ALA A 157 2.90 7.11 -14.55
N GLY A 158 4.04 6.80 -15.17
CA GLY A 158 4.10 6.26 -16.54
C GLY A 158 3.38 4.91 -16.66
N LEU A 159 3.67 3.96 -15.76
CA LEU A 159 3.03 2.64 -15.75
C LEU A 159 1.53 2.72 -15.49
N PHE A 160 1.07 3.67 -14.66
CA PHE A 160 -0.35 3.88 -14.42
C PHE A 160 -1.06 4.42 -15.66
N ALA A 161 -0.41 5.30 -16.44
CA ALA A 161 -0.94 5.75 -17.73
C ALA A 161 -1.01 4.60 -18.75
N GLU A 162 0.01 3.73 -18.80
CA GLU A 162 0.00 2.52 -19.62
C GLU A 162 -1.10 1.53 -19.21
N PHE A 163 -1.28 1.31 -17.91
CA PHE A 163 -2.35 0.49 -17.37
C PHE A 163 -3.73 1.01 -17.77
N GLN A 164 -3.97 2.32 -17.62
CA GLN A 164 -5.22 2.95 -18.05
C GLN A 164 -5.46 2.76 -19.55
N LYS A 165 -4.41 2.87 -20.37
CA LYS A 165 -4.49 2.61 -21.81
C LYS A 165 -4.82 1.14 -22.12
N ASP A 166 -4.10 0.17 -21.53
CA ASP A 166 -4.36 -1.26 -21.76
C ASP A 166 -5.77 -1.66 -21.32
N ARG A 167 -6.20 -1.20 -20.13
CA ARG A 167 -7.55 -1.44 -19.63
C ARG A 167 -8.61 -0.88 -20.57
N CYS A 168 -8.44 0.37 -21.01
CA CYS A 168 -9.35 1.01 -21.95
C CYS A 168 -9.47 0.22 -23.26
N GLN A 169 -8.33 -0.15 -23.86
CA GLN A 169 -8.29 -0.89 -25.11
C GLN A 169 -8.96 -2.27 -25.00
N ARG A 170 -8.75 -2.99 -23.88
CA ARG A 170 -9.43 -4.28 -23.64
C ARG A 170 -10.94 -4.13 -23.55
N MET A 171 -11.43 -3.06 -22.93
CA MET A 171 -12.86 -2.80 -22.79
C MET A 171 -13.48 -2.42 -24.12
N VAL A 172 -12.82 -1.59 -24.92
CA VAL A 172 -13.26 -1.30 -26.30
C VAL A 172 -13.29 -2.58 -27.12
N GLN A 173 -12.24 -3.41 -27.08
CA GLN A 173 -12.20 -4.67 -27.80
C GLN A 173 -13.32 -5.64 -27.38
N ALA A 174 -13.56 -5.77 -26.07
CA ALA A 174 -14.65 -6.59 -25.55
C ALA A 174 -16.03 -6.08 -26.00
N ALA A 175 -16.23 -4.76 -25.95
CA ALA A 175 -17.45 -4.15 -26.46
C ALA A 175 -17.62 -4.38 -27.97
N THR A 176 -16.56 -4.26 -28.77
CA THR A 176 -16.60 -4.56 -30.21
C THR A 176 -17.02 -6.00 -30.49
N ALA A 177 -16.57 -6.96 -29.68
CA ALA A 177 -17.00 -8.36 -29.80
C ALA A 177 -18.50 -8.53 -29.49
N GLU A 178 -19.01 -7.88 -28.44
CA GLU A 178 -20.44 -7.89 -28.12
C GLU A 178 -21.28 -7.22 -29.22
N ILE A 179 -20.78 -6.13 -29.84
CA ILE A 179 -21.42 -5.47 -30.99
C ILE A 179 -21.51 -6.43 -32.18
N ALA A 180 -20.43 -7.16 -32.48
CA ALA A 180 -20.40 -8.15 -33.57
C ALA A 180 -21.39 -9.30 -33.31
N ALA A 181 -21.63 -9.63 -32.04
CA ALA A 181 -22.64 -10.60 -31.60
C ALA A 181 -24.07 -10.00 -31.48
N MET A 182 -24.28 -8.73 -31.90
CA MET A 182 -25.54 -7.98 -31.80
C MET A 182 -26.05 -7.79 -30.35
N ARG A 183 -25.18 -7.91 -29.36
CA ARG A 183 -25.49 -7.74 -27.93
C ARG A 183 -25.22 -6.30 -27.48
N TYR A 184 -25.96 -5.35 -28.06
CA TYR A 184 -25.70 -3.92 -27.90
C TYR A 184 -25.75 -3.41 -26.46
N GLN A 185 -26.65 -3.96 -25.62
CA GLN A 185 -26.71 -3.58 -24.21
C GLN A 185 -25.43 -3.96 -23.45
N SER A 186 -24.90 -5.17 -23.69
CA SER A 186 -23.67 -5.62 -23.04
C SER A 186 -22.48 -4.77 -23.46
N ALA A 187 -22.40 -4.44 -24.76
CA ALA A 187 -21.38 -3.52 -25.27
C ALA A 187 -21.44 -2.14 -24.58
N LEU A 188 -22.63 -1.57 -24.40
CA LEU A 188 -22.80 -0.29 -23.71
C LEU A 188 -22.41 -0.36 -22.23
N ASP A 189 -22.80 -1.43 -21.53
CA ASP A 189 -22.42 -1.63 -20.13
C ASP A 189 -20.90 -1.69 -19.97
N ILE A 190 -20.19 -2.35 -20.90
CA ILE A 190 -18.71 -2.39 -20.92
C ILE A 190 -18.12 -1.00 -21.21
N LEU A 191 -18.60 -0.32 -22.26
CA LEU A 191 -18.09 0.99 -22.69
C LEU A 191 -18.30 2.07 -21.63
N ALA A 192 -19.36 1.97 -20.84
CA ALA A 192 -19.65 2.92 -19.77
C ALA A 192 -18.70 2.81 -18.58
N LEU A 193 -17.99 1.69 -18.43
CA LEU A 193 -16.95 1.51 -17.42
C LEU A 193 -15.60 2.10 -17.86
N VAL A 194 -15.47 2.56 -19.12
CA VAL A 194 -14.24 3.17 -19.63
C VAL A 194 -13.97 4.47 -18.89
N ASP A 195 -12.78 4.57 -18.29
CA ASP A 195 -12.34 5.76 -17.57
C ASP A 195 -12.36 7.00 -18.50
N PRO A 196 -13.06 8.09 -18.15
CA PRO A 196 -13.06 9.32 -18.92
C PRO A 196 -11.67 9.96 -19.14
N ASN A 197 -10.70 9.68 -18.26
CA ASN A 197 -9.32 10.14 -18.40
C ASN A 197 -8.45 9.23 -19.26
N SER A 198 -8.97 8.06 -19.64
CA SER A 198 -8.23 7.17 -20.50
C SER A 198 -8.04 7.75 -21.90
N THR A 199 -6.95 7.32 -22.53
CA THR A 199 -6.61 7.73 -23.90
C THR A 199 -7.62 7.29 -24.95
N CYS A 200 -8.41 6.24 -24.69
CA CYS A 200 -9.41 5.73 -25.63
C CYS A 200 -10.84 6.22 -25.35
N ARG A 201 -11.03 7.23 -24.48
CA ARG A 201 -12.34 7.85 -24.22
C ARG A 201 -13.10 8.21 -25.51
N ASN A 202 -12.44 8.86 -26.45
CA ASN A 202 -13.11 9.35 -27.66
C ASN A 202 -13.60 8.18 -28.54
N GLU A 203 -12.85 7.08 -28.58
CA GLU A 203 -13.23 5.86 -29.29
C GLU A 203 -14.43 5.19 -28.61
N SER A 204 -14.39 5.06 -27.27
CA SER A 204 -15.54 4.54 -26.51
C SER A 204 -16.81 5.37 -26.74
N LEU A 205 -16.70 6.70 -26.66
CA LEU A 205 -17.81 7.62 -26.93
C LEU A 205 -18.38 7.48 -28.34
N LYS A 206 -17.51 7.25 -29.34
CA LYS A 206 -17.93 7.03 -30.71
C LYS A 206 -18.78 5.76 -30.80
N LEU A 207 -18.30 4.64 -30.25
CA LEU A 207 -19.04 3.38 -30.23
C LEU A 207 -20.38 3.51 -29.48
N ILE A 208 -20.41 4.18 -28.33
CA ILE A 208 -21.65 4.42 -27.57
C ILE A 208 -22.70 5.13 -28.42
N ARG A 209 -22.31 6.16 -29.19
CA ARG A 209 -23.23 6.90 -30.07
C ARG A 209 -23.73 6.06 -31.23
N GLU A 210 -22.87 5.21 -31.78
CA GLU A 210 -23.21 4.34 -32.92
C GLU A 210 -24.18 3.21 -32.53
N ILE A 211 -24.08 2.68 -31.32
CA ILE A 211 -24.87 1.52 -30.89
C ILE A 211 -26.06 1.86 -29.97
N GLY A 212 -26.04 3.02 -29.32
CA GLY A 212 -27.13 3.49 -28.44
C GLY A 212 -28.52 3.39 -29.06
N PRO A 213 -28.74 3.81 -30.32
CA PRO A 213 -30.04 3.69 -30.99
C PRO A 213 -30.49 2.24 -31.27
N LYS A 214 -29.59 1.25 -31.21
CA LYS A 214 -29.87 -0.16 -31.53
C LYS A 214 -30.40 -0.96 -30.33
N VAL A 215 -30.63 -0.28 -29.22
CA VAL A 215 -31.06 -0.85 -27.95
C VAL A 215 -32.59 -0.80 -27.82
N ASN A 216 -33.20 -1.89 -27.36
CA ASN A 216 -34.65 -2.01 -27.20
C ASN A 216 -35.21 -0.95 -26.24
N GLU A 217 -36.51 -0.64 -26.38
CA GLU A 217 -37.24 0.37 -25.60
C GLU A 217 -37.04 0.27 -24.09
N GLN A 218 -37.10 -0.95 -23.54
CA GLN A 218 -36.91 -1.25 -22.11
C GLN A 218 -35.53 -0.84 -21.57
N HIS A 219 -34.54 -0.68 -22.44
CA HIS A 219 -33.17 -0.34 -22.10
C HIS A 219 -32.80 1.11 -22.47
N ARG A 220 -33.68 1.84 -23.18
CA ARG A 220 -33.44 3.25 -23.56
C ARG A 220 -33.32 4.18 -22.36
N GLU A 221 -34.16 4.00 -21.34
CA GLU A 221 -34.10 4.82 -20.12
C GLU A 221 -32.79 4.58 -19.35
N ARG A 222 -32.38 3.32 -19.24
CA ARG A 222 -31.10 2.95 -18.63
C ARG A 222 -29.93 3.55 -19.39
N TRP A 223 -29.96 3.51 -20.72
CA TRP A 223 -28.95 4.15 -21.56
C TRP A 223 -28.91 5.67 -21.39
N ALA A 224 -30.06 6.34 -21.35
CA ALA A 224 -30.14 7.79 -21.12
C ALA A 224 -29.54 8.17 -19.76
N PHE A 225 -29.83 7.39 -18.72
CA PHE A 225 -29.19 7.53 -17.41
C PHE A 225 -27.68 7.32 -17.47
N MET A 226 -27.20 6.28 -18.17
CA MET A 226 -25.77 6.01 -18.33
C MET A 226 -25.05 7.12 -19.09
N GLN A 227 -25.65 7.68 -20.15
CA GLN A 227 -25.10 8.83 -20.87
C GLN A 227 -24.95 10.05 -19.96
N LYS A 228 -25.97 10.31 -19.14
CA LYS A 228 -25.93 11.42 -18.17
C LYS A 228 -24.82 11.19 -17.13
N ALA A 229 -24.78 10.02 -16.51
CA ALA A 229 -23.74 9.67 -15.54
C ALA A 229 -22.33 9.81 -16.11
N TYR A 230 -22.13 9.37 -17.36
CA TYR A 230 -20.85 9.50 -18.06
C TYR A 230 -20.47 10.96 -18.34
N SER A 231 -21.44 11.77 -18.80
CA SER A 231 -21.26 13.21 -19.01
C SER A 231 -20.91 13.93 -17.70
N ASP A 232 -21.59 13.58 -16.61
CA ASP A 232 -21.38 14.16 -15.29
C ASP A 232 -19.97 13.82 -14.76
N GLN A 233 -19.48 12.60 -14.97
CA GLN A 233 -18.10 12.22 -14.64
C GLN A 233 -17.07 13.05 -15.41
N ILE A 234 -17.26 13.28 -16.71
CA ILE A 234 -16.39 14.16 -17.51
C ILE A 234 -16.43 15.60 -16.97
N ALA A 235 -17.62 16.11 -16.64
CA ALA A 235 -17.77 17.46 -16.12
C ALA A 235 -17.07 17.64 -14.77
N LEU A 236 -17.25 16.68 -13.86
CA LEU A 236 -16.57 16.65 -12.56
C LEU A 236 -15.04 16.64 -12.74
N GLU A 237 -14.53 15.87 -13.69
CA GLU A 237 -13.10 15.79 -13.93
C GLU A 237 -12.51 17.07 -14.51
N LYS A 238 -13.23 17.74 -15.43
CA LYS A 238 -12.85 19.08 -15.89
C LYS A 238 -12.77 20.08 -14.73
N LEU A 239 -13.72 20.02 -13.79
CA LEU A 239 -13.71 20.85 -12.59
C LEU A 239 -12.53 20.52 -11.68
N ARG A 240 -12.17 19.23 -11.52
CA ARG A 240 -10.98 18.82 -10.76
C ARG A 240 -9.70 19.36 -11.39
N ILE A 241 -9.52 19.21 -12.71
CA ILE A 241 -8.36 19.74 -13.43
C ILE A 241 -8.27 21.26 -13.28
N GLU A 242 -9.39 21.97 -13.38
CA GLU A 242 -9.41 23.42 -13.19
C GLU A 242 -9.06 23.82 -11.76
N ALA A 243 -9.62 23.14 -10.76
CA ALA A 243 -9.26 23.35 -9.36
C ALA A 243 -7.76 23.09 -9.11
N TYR A 244 -7.19 22.02 -9.67
CA TYR A 244 -5.75 21.76 -9.58
C TYR A 244 -4.91 22.84 -10.26
N ARG A 245 -5.35 23.36 -11.41
CA ARG A 245 -4.68 24.49 -12.08
C ARG A 245 -4.75 25.77 -11.26
N GLU A 246 -5.89 26.08 -10.64
CA GLU A 246 -6.02 27.26 -9.79
C GLU A 246 -5.17 27.15 -8.52
N ILE A 247 -5.12 25.96 -7.89
CA ILE A 247 -4.19 25.68 -6.78
C ILE A 247 -2.74 25.85 -7.25
N ALA A 248 -2.36 25.30 -8.39
CA ALA A 248 -1.01 25.43 -8.95
C ALA A 248 -0.68 26.90 -9.28
N LYS A 249 -1.57 27.66 -9.91
CA LYS A 249 -1.39 29.10 -10.18
C LYS A 249 -1.23 29.92 -8.90
N ALA A 250 -2.03 29.63 -7.87
CA ALA A 250 -1.91 30.28 -6.56
C ALA A 250 -0.57 29.94 -5.88
N TYR A 251 -0.07 28.71 -6.06
CA TYR A 251 1.19 28.23 -5.49
C TYR A 251 2.43 28.77 -6.22
N TYR A 252 2.39 28.88 -7.55
CA TYR A 252 3.53 29.35 -8.37
C TYR A 252 3.49 30.85 -8.70
N GLY A 253 2.39 31.55 -8.44
CA GLY A 253 2.20 32.99 -8.69
C GLY A 253 2.68 33.92 -7.57
N LYS A 254 3.17 33.38 -6.44
CA LYS A 254 3.82 34.14 -5.36
C LYS A 254 5.10 33.43 -4.93
N SER A 255 6.24 33.94 -5.43
CA SER A 255 7.55 33.67 -4.84
C SER A 255 7.63 34.44 -3.53
N ASP A 256 7.42 33.76 -2.40
CA ASP A 256 8.21 33.91 -1.17
C ASP A 256 7.85 32.78 -0.19
N THR A 257 8.89 32.09 0.26
CA THR A 257 9.03 31.07 1.31
C THR A 257 7.82 30.83 2.24
N LEU A 258 7.34 29.57 2.34
CA LEU A 258 7.26 28.81 3.61
C LEU A 258 6.69 27.38 3.45
N ILE A 259 7.49 26.46 3.97
CA ILE A 259 7.29 25.08 4.42
C ILE A 259 5.84 24.76 4.83
N TYR A 260 5.25 23.68 4.30
CA TYR A 260 4.48 22.73 5.11
C TYR A 260 4.59 21.28 4.63
N THR A 261 4.71 20.44 5.64
CA THR A 261 4.71 18.98 5.74
C THR A 261 3.67 18.28 4.87
N LEU A 262 4.12 17.33 4.05
CA LEU A 262 3.35 16.12 3.75
C LEU A 262 4.25 14.93 4.06
N ILE A 263 4.10 14.36 5.25
CA ILE A 263 4.56 13.02 5.59
C ILE A 263 3.36 12.12 5.25
N VAL A 264 3.47 11.39 4.15
CA VAL A 264 2.73 10.13 4.02
C VAL A 264 3.81 9.06 4.10
N LYS A 265 3.77 8.29 5.19
CA LYS A 265 4.63 7.13 5.43
C LYS A 265 4.38 6.05 4.38
#